data_AF-A0A6J5AUK2-F1
#
_entry.id   AF-A0A6J5AUK2-F1
#
_cell.length_a   1.000
_cell.length_b   1.000
_cell.length_c   1.000
_cell.angle_alpha   90.00
_cell.angle_beta   90.00
_cell.angle_gamma   90.00
#
_symmetry.space_group_name_H-M   'P 1'
#
loop_
_entity.id
_entity.type
_entity.pdbx_description
1 polymer ?
#
loop_
_entity_poly.entity_id
_entity_poly.type
_entity_poly.pdbx_seq_one_letter_code
_entity_poly.pdbx_strand_id
1 'polypeptide(L)'
;MRSRDEDSQRRLSGKHNTIVVSDRPRPAPLTFQLPVPFSNSLPMMPAVSPAPSAPSARSAPATGSPPLCARTAALGALREADPATKASATRALYAAVLDGSLPCPADLELDEPPELPGRPARPELVEPRKLGRRNMQSPQGRAVLLHALAHIEFNAINLALDAVWRFPGMPAAFYTDWLKVAAEEAYHFSLLSARLAEYGHAYGDFPAHDGLWDMCERTRGDVLARMALVPRTLEARGLDASPPIRARLQQAGDHASAAILDVILRDEIGHVLIGNRWFRHLCDNGGLDSHVTYTRLAEQYRAPKLRGPFNFEARRDAGFDEAELAELTALAGLDGEQTAPSGTTD
;
A
#
# COMPACT_ATOMS: atom_id res chain seq x y z
N MET A 1 10.59 -65.80 51.26
CA MET A 1 9.13 -66.01 51.31
C MET A 1 8.67 -66.27 49.88
N ARG A 2 8.03 -67.43 49.67
CA ARG A 2 7.48 -68.07 48.44
C ARG A 2 6.75 -67.08 47.49
N SER A 3 6.45 -67.32 46.21
CA SER A 3 6.73 -68.31 45.15
C SER A 3 5.71 -67.99 44.03
N ARG A 4 6.08 -68.19 42.74
CA ARG A 4 5.19 -68.51 41.58
C ARG A 4 4.28 -67.37 41.06
N ASP A 5 3.95 -67.18 39.78
CA ASP A 5 3.83 -68.01 38.55
C ASP A 5 4.05 -67.08 37.32
N GLU A 6 4.83 -67.46 36.31
CA GLU A 6 4.40 -68.10 35.04
C GLU A 6 3.44 -67.29 34.14
N ASP A 7 3.98 -66.94 32.97
CA ASP A 7 3.41 -67.12 31.63
C ASP A 7 2.15 -66.33 31.22
N SER A 8 2.29 -65.46 30.21
CA SER A 8 1.41 -65.42 29.04
C SER A 8 1.83 -64.32 28.05
N GLN A 9 2.41 -64.77 26.94
CA GLN A 9 2.44 -64.04 25.67
C GLN A 9 1.03 -63.77 25.13
N ARG A 10 0.96 -62.80 24.20
CA ARG A 10 -0.17 -62.38 23.33
C ARG A 10 -1.17 -61.40 23.94
N ARG A 11 -1.07 -60.15 23.48
CA ARG A 11 -2.02 -59.59 22.49
C ARG A 11 -1.51 -58.25 21.94
N LEU A 12 -1.17 -58.29 20.66
CA LEU A 12 -1.08 -57.15 19.76
C LEU A 12 -2.50 -56.56 19.56
N SER A 13 -2.66 -55.25 19.72
CA SER A 13 -3.49 -54.38 18.86
C SER A 13 -3.51 -52.95 19.44
N GLY A 14 -2.45 -52.17 19.15
CA GLY A 14 -2.43 -50.73 19.33
C GLY A 14 -2.88 -50.06 18.03
N LYS A 15 -4.12 -49.57 18.02
CA LYS A 15 -4.73 -48.85 16.89
C LYS A 15 -3.90 -47.61 16.56
N HIS A 16 -3.27 -47.61 15.38
CA HIS A 16 -2.73 -46.41 14.76
C HIS A 16 -3.91 -45.58 14.24
N ASN A 17 -4.04 -44.36 14.74
CA ASN A 17 -5.03 -43.40 14.25
C ASN A 17 -4.39 -42.65 13.07
N THR A 18 -4.60 -43.15 11.86
CA THR A 18 -4.20 -42.49 10.61
C THR A 18 -5.09 -41.27 10.41
N ILE A 19 -4.51 -40.07 10.51
CA ILE A 19 -5.15 -38.83 10.10
C ILE A 19 -5.24 -38.85 8.57
N VAL A 20 -6.45 -39.02 8.06
CA VAL A 20 -6.76 -38.87 6.63
C VAL A 20 -6.76 -37.38 6.31
N VAL A 21 -5.69 -36.92 5.66
CA VAL A 21 -5.65 -35.60 5.02
C VAL A 21 -6.58 -35.66 3.81
N SER A 22 -7.69 -34.92 3.87
CA SER A 22 -8.60 -34.73 2.74
C SER A 22 -7.91 -33.85 1.70
N ASP A 23 -7.49 -34.46 0.59
CA ASP A 23 -7.08 -33.78 -0.63
C ASP A 23 -8.27 -32.97 -1.18
N ARG A 24 -8.21 -31.63 -1.07
CA ARG A 24 -9.03 -30.76 -1.90
C ARG A 24 -8.30 -30.50 -3.22
N PRO A 25 -8.96 -30.64 -4.38
CA PRO A 25 -8.31 -30.40 -5.66
C PRO A 25 -7.94 -28.92 -5.80
N ARG A 26 -6.71 -28.66 -6.29
CA ARG A 26 -6.26 -27.32 -6.68
C ARG A 26 -7.10 -26.81 -7.87
N PRO A 27 -7.52 -25.54 -7.90
CA PRO A 27 -8.14 -24.97 -9.09
C PRO A 27 -7.13 -24.93 -10.24
N ALA A 28 -7.57 -25.30 -11.44
CA ALA A 28 -6.78 -25.28 -12.66
C ALA A 28 -6.41 -23.85 -13.08
N PRO A 29 -5.24 -23.62 -13.70
CA PRO A 29 -4.85 -22.31 -14.21
C PRO A 29 -5.74 -21.92 -15.40
N LEU A 30 -6.31 -20.72 -15.35
CA LEU A 30 -7.01 -20.09 -16.47
C LEU A 30 -6.01 -19.83 -17.60
N THR A 31 -6.15 -20.58 -18.68
CA THR A 31 -5.37 -20.42 -19.91
C THR A 31 -6.00 -19.31 -20.75
N PHE A 32 -5.35 -18.17 -20.84
CA PHE A 32 -5.75 -17.09 -21.75
C PHE A 32 -5.26 -17.43 -23.15
N GLN A 33 -6.19 -17.71 -24.06
CA GLN A 33 -5.92 -18.08 -25.44
C GLN A 33 -5.85 -16.80 -26.30
N LEU A 34 -4.65 -16.46 -26.77
CA LEU A 34 -4.42 -15.36 -27.71
C LEU A 34 -5.00 -15.71 -29.08
N PRO A 35 -5.68 -14.80 -29.79
CA PRO A 35 -6.03 -15.01 -31.20
C PRO A 35 -4.80 -14.85 -32.11
N VAL A 36 -4.65 -15.81 -33.01
CA VAL A 36 -3.68 -15.88 -34.12
C VAL A 36 -3.86 -14.76 -35.16
N PRO A 37 -2.80 -14.36 -35.88
CA PRO A 37 -2.80 -13.20 -36.75
C PRO A 37 -3.44 -13.46 -38.11
N PHE A 38 -4.17 -12.47 -38.63
CA PHE A 38 -4.60 -12.45 -40.03
C PHE A 38 -3.44 -11.98 -40.93
N SER A 39 -3.11 -12.86 -41.88
CA SER A 39 -2.18 -12.64 -42.98
C SER A 39 -2.86 -11.79 -44.06
N ASN A 40 -2.18 -10.77 -44.58
CA ASN A 40 -2.35 -10.39 -45.98
C ASN A 40 -1.09 -9.70 -46.52
N SER A 41 -0.62 -10.20 -47.66
CA SER A 41 0.58 -9.77 -48.37
C SER A 41 0.23 -8.96 -49.62
N LEU A 42 0.99 -7.86 -49.79
CA LEU A 42 1.44 -7.20 -51.05
C LEU A 42 0.45 -6.30 -51.83
N PRO A 43 0.94 -5.33 -52.66
CA PRO A 43 2.31 -5.09 -53.15
C PRO A 43 2.85 -3.64 -53.03
N MET A 44 4.07 -3.47 -53.57
CA MET A 44 5.03 -2.37 -53.43
C MET A 44 5.06 -1.42 -54.65
N MET A 45 5.51 -0.17 -54.41
CA MET A 45 6.07 0.87 -55.33
C MET A 45 5.14 1.93 -55.97
N PRO A 46 5.63 3.15 -56.35
CA PRO A 46 6.97 3.75 -56.20
C PRO A 46 7.01 5.16 -55.55
N ALA A 47 8.25 5.69 -55.43
CA ALA A 47 8.70 6.92 -54.78
C ALA A 47 8.24 8.25 -55.41
N VAL A 48 8.13 9.30 -54.57
CA VAL A 48 8.07 10.72 -54.98
C VAL A 48 8.92 11.58 -54.04
N SER A 49 9.70 12.49 -54.64
CA SER A 49 10.66 13.47 -54.10
C SER A 49 10.02 14.67 -53.34
N PRO A 50 10.82 15.59 -52.73
CA PRO A 50 10.47 16.27 -51.46
C PRO A 50 10.05 17.77 -51.53
N ALA A 51 9.62 18.27 -50.35
CA ALA A 51 9.53 19.66 -49.84
C ALA A 51 8.25 20.48 -50.20
N PRO A 52 7.83 21.51 -49.41
CA PRO A 52 8.54 22.23 -48.34
C PRO A 52 7.78 22.46 -47.00
N SER A 53 8.53 23.01 -46.04
CA SER A 53 8.17 23.40 -44.67
C SER A 53 7.22 24.62 -44.58
N ALA A 54 6.26 24.62 -43.63
CA ALA A 54 5.79 25.74 -42.78
C ALA A 54 4.44 25.38 -42.10
N PRO A 55 3.98 26.12 -41.07
CA PRO A 55 4.66 26.61 -39.87
C PRO A 55 4.04 26.01 -38.58
N SER A 56 4.77 26.14 -37.48
CA SER A 56 4.34 25.74 -36.14
C SER A 56 3.11 26.53 -35.68
N ALA A 57 1.95 25.86 -35.60
CA ALA A 57 0.77 26.41 -34.93
C ALA A 57 0.98 26.30 -33.42
N ARG A 58 1.40 27.41 -32.80
CA ARG A 58 1.25 27.59 -31.35
C ARG A 58 -0.25 27.58 -31.05
N SER A 59 -0.73 26.52 -30.43
CA SER A 59 -2.07 26.53 -29.83
C SER A 59 -2.07 27.50 -28.65
N ALA A 60 -3.02 28.43 -28.65
CA ALA A 60 -3.31 29.27 -27.49
C ALA A 60 -3.92 28.40 -26.38
N PRO A 61 -3.68 28.69 -25.09
CA PRO A 61 -4.28 27.90 -24.01
C PRO A 61 -5.79 28.11 -24.02
N ALA A 62 -6.54 27.02 -24.21
CA ALA A 62 -7.98 27.03 -24.06
C ALA A 62 -8.33 27.34 -22.60
N THR A 63 -8.98 28.48 -22.37
CA THR A 63 -9.52 28.90 -21.06
C THR A 63 -10.81 28.14 -20.74
N GLY A 64 -10.73 26.81 -20.69
CA GLY A 64 -11.82 25.93 -20.26
C GLY A 64 -11.37 25.11 -19.06
N SER A 65 -12.24 24.90 -18.08
CA SER A 65 -11.99 23.91 -17.03
C SER A 65 -11.68 22.56 -17.69
N PRO A 66 -10.67 21.81 -17.20
CA PRO A 66 -10.31 20.53 -17.80
C PRO A 66 -11.53 19.59 -17.78
N PRO A 67 -11.67 18.72 -18.81
CA PRO A 67 -12.82 17.82 -18.91
C PRO A 67 -12.91 16.92 -17.69
N LEU A 68 -14.13 16.69 -17.19
CA LEU A 68 -14.36 15.80 -16.06
C LEU A 68 -13.90 14.38 -16.41
N CYS A 69 -12.87 13.93 -15.72
CA CYS A 69 -12.28 12.61 -15.85
C CYS A 69 -11.80 12.09 -14.48
N ALA A 70 -11.37 10.83 -14.43
CA ALA A 70 -10.91 10.19 -13.20
C ALA A 70 -9.77 10.95 -12.52
N ARG A 71 -8.82 11.50 -13.30
CA ARG A 71 -7.68 12.26 -12.77
C ARG A 71 -8.07 13.63 -12.22
N THR A 72 -8.96 14.37 -12.91
CA THR A 72 -9.48 15.64 -12.39
C THR A 72 -10.35 15.43 -11.16
N ALA A 73 -11.12 14.34 -11.12
CA ALA A 73 -11.94 13.99 -9.97
C ALA A 73 -11.08 13.54 -8.77
N ALA A 74 -10.00 12.80 -9.01
CA ALA A 74 -9.02 12.44 -7.98
C ALA A 74 -8.36 13.69 -7.38
N LEU A 75 -7.98 14.67 -8.20
CA LEU A 75 -7.49 15.97 -7.73
C LEU A 75 -8.54 16.72 -6.90
N GLY A 76 -9.81 16.70 -7.34
CA GLY A 76 -10.92 17.26 -6.58
C GLY A 76 -11.08 16.63 -5.19
N ALA A 77 -11.07 15.30 -5.12
CA ALA A 77 -11.14 14.56 -3.86
C ALA A 77 -9.91 14.80 -2.97
N LEU A 78 -8.71 14.91 -3.56
CA LEU A 78 -7.48 15.19 -2.81
C LEU A 78 -7.54 16.55 -2.11
N ARG A 79 -8.17 17.54 -2.74
CA ARG A 79 -8.36 18.91 -2.22
C ARG A 79 -9.45 19.04 -1.17
N GLU A 80 -10.35 18.06 -1.06
CA GLU A 80 -11.37 18.06 -0.01
C GLU A 80 -10.67 18.07 1.36
N ALA A 81 -11.11 18.92 2.28
CA ALA A 81 -10.52 19.02 3.62
C ALA A 81 -11.32 18.21 4.64
N ASP A 82 -12.63 18.05 4.43
CA ASP A 82 -13.49 17.28 5.33
C ASP A 82 -13.22 15.76 5.17
N PRO A 83 -12.82 15.06 6.24
CA PRO A 83 -12.41 13.66 6.13
C PRO A 83 -13.53 12.72 5.67
N ALA A 84 -14.76 12.94 6.13
CA ALA A 84 -15.90 12.10 5.77
C ALA A 84 -16.30 12.32 4.30
N THR A 85 -16.32 13.57 3.85
CA THR A 85 -16.59 13.94 2.46
C THR A 85 -15.51 13.40 1.54
N LYS A 86 -14.22 13.52 1.89
CA LYS A 86 -13.11 12.95 1.13
C LYS A 86 -13.24 11.43 0.96
N ALA A 87 -13.47 10.72 2.06
CA ALA A 87 -13.62 9.26 2.02
C ALA A 87 -14.82 8.84 1.15
N SER A 88 -15.96 9.52 1.28
CA SER A 88 -17.15 9.27 0.46
C SER A 88 -16.90 9.54 -1.03
N ALA A 89 -16.34 10.70 -1.36
CA ALA A 89 -16.03 11.10 -2.73
C ALA A 89 -15.03 10.15 -3.40
N THR A 90 -14.01 9.70 -2.65
CA THR A 90 -13.00 8.75 -3.14
C THR A 90 -13.62 7.40 -3.50
N ARG A 91 -14.51 6.87 -2.66
CA ARG A 91 -15.21 5.61 -2.94
C ARG A 91 -16.17 5.73 -4.12
N ALA A 92 -16.90 6.84 -4.21
CA ALA A 92 -17.78 7.12 -5.34
C ALA A 92 -17.00 7.25 -6.66
N LEU A 93 -15.83 7.88 -6.62
CA LEU A 93 -14.93 7.99 -7.76
C LEU A 93 -14.49 6.63 -8.29
N TYR A 94 -14.03 5.73 -7.41
CA TYR A 94 -13.63 4.40 -7.84
C TYR A 94 -14.80 3.60 -8.46
N ALA A 95 -16.00 3.68 -7.86
CA ALA A 95 -17.20 3.06 -8.41
C ALA A 95 -17.53 3.58 -9.83
N ALA A 96 -17.43 4.90 -10.05
CA ALA A 96 -17.67 5.53 -11.34
C ALA A 96 -16.63 5.15 -12.42
N VAL A 97 -15.41 4.80 -12.01
CA VAL A 97 -14.40 4.27 -12.94
C VAL A 97 -14.69 2.81 -13.29
N LEU A 98 -15.13 2.00 -12.32
CA LEU A 98 -15.45 0.58 -12.56
C LEU A 98 -16.69 0.39 -13.44
N ASP A 99 -17.70 1.25 -13.35
CA ASP A 99 -18.89 1.19 -14.19
C ASP A 99 -18.72 1.88 -15.56
N GLY A 100 -17.55 2.47 -15.82
CA GLY A 100 -17.22 3.15 -17.07
C GLY A 100 -17.84 4.53 -17.24
N SER A 101 -18.51 5.07 -16.21
CA SER A 101 -19.10 6.42 -16.27
C SER A 101 -18.06 7.53 -16.24
N LEU A 102 -16.84 7.25 -15.77
CA LEU A 102 -15.76 8.23 -15.70
C LEU A 102 -14.48 7.73 -16.40
N PRO A 103 -14.15 8.27 -17.60
CA PRO A 103 -12.94 7.87 -18.30
C PRO A 103 -11.68 8.39 -17.62
N CYS A 104 -10.54 7.72 -17.87
CA CYS A 104 -9.24 8.12 -17.35
C CYS A 104 -8.24 8.38 -18.49
N PRO A 105 -8.27 9.57 -19.12
CA PRO A 105 -7.30 9.95 -20.13
C PRO A 105 -5.91 10.08 -19.50
N ALA A 106 -5.00 9.19 -19.88
CA ALA A 106 -3.64 9.10 -19.33
C ALA A 106 -2.81 10.36 -19.64
N ASP A 107 -2.99 10.95 -20.81
CA ASP A 107 -2.12 12.02 -21.32
C ASP A 107 -2.58 13.43 -20.91
N LEU A 108 -3.58 13.53 -20.03
CA LEU A 108 -4.06 14.83 -19.55
C LEU A 108 -2.99 15.49 -18.66
N GLU A 109 -2.47 16.64 -19.06
CA GLU A 109 -1.65 17.47 -18.18
C GLU A 109 -2.54 18.35 -17.31
N LEU A 110 -2.23 18.40 -16.00
CA LEU A 110 -2.96 19.16 -15.00
C LEU A 110 -1.98 20.04 -14.25
N ASP A 111 -2.32 21.31 -14.09
CA ASP A 111 -1.55 22.22 -13.26
C ASP A 111 -1.68 21.83 -11.78
N GLU A 112 -0.55 21.80 -11.07
CA GLU A 112 -0.53 21.55 -9.63
C GLU A 112 -1.14 22.75 -8.89
N PRO A 113 -2.29 22.58 -8.20
CA PRO A 113 -2.84 23.65 -7.38
C PRO A 113 -1.98 23.86 -6.14
N PRO A 114 -2.00 25.07 -5.54
CA PRO A 114 -1.41 25.28 -4.23
C PRO A 114 -2.16 24.44 -3.17
N GLU A 115 -1.46 24.10 -2.09
CA GLU A 115 -2.06 23.51 -0.87
C GLU A 115 -2.67 22.11 -1.08
N LEU A 116 -1.81 21.16 -1.45
CA LEU A 116 -2.14 19.73 -1.40
C LEU A 116 -1.48 19.04 -0.19
N PRO A 117 -2.15 18.05 0.43
CA PRO A 117 -3.55 17.68 0.23
C PRO A 117 -4.48 18.68 0.93
N GLY A 118 -5.78 18.60 0.67
CA GLY A 118 -6.79 19.26 1.51
C GLY A 118 -6.69 18.74 2.93
N ARG A 119 -6.32 19.62 3.87
CA ARG A 119 -6.09 19.28 5.29
C ARG A 119 -7.24 19.79 6.16
N PRO A 120 -7.85 18.94 7.00
CA PRO A 120 -8.82 19.39 7.99
C PRO A 120 -8.16 20.26 9.06
N ALA A 121 -8.96 21.07 9.75
CA ALA A 121 -8.48 21.92 10.86
C ALA A 121 -7.97 21.11 12.08
N ARG A 122 -8.40 19.85 12.21
CA ARG A 122 -7.95 18.89 13.23
C ARG A 122 -7.68 17.54 12.54
N PRO A 123 -6.75 16.70 13.04
CA PRO A 123 -6.04 16.79 14.32
C PRO A 123 -4.94 17.86 14.37
N GLU A 124 -4.54 18.27 15.58
CA GLU A 124 -3.32 19.05 15.77
C GLU A 124 -2.11 18.21 15.33
N LEU A 125 -1.33 18.73 14.39
CA LEU A 125 -0.12 18.06 13.90
C LEU A 125 1.06 18.44 14.78
N VAL A 126 1.65 17.44 15.42
CA VAL A 126 2.79 17.58 16.34
C VAL A 126 3.96 16.72 15.89
N GLU A 127 5.15 17.09 16.34
CA GLU A 127 6.36 16.29 16.17
C GLU A 127 6.17 14.85 16.72
N PRO A 128 6.69 13.80 16.07
CA PRO A 128 6.51 12.42 16.51
C PRO A 128 6.88 12.16 17.97
N ARG A 129 7.87 12.87 18.50
CA ARG A 129 8.33 12.76 19.91
C ARG A 129 7.35 13.33 20.93
N LYS A 130 6.42 14.19 20.49
CA LYS A 130 5.37 14.80 21.32
C LYS A 130 4.13 13.89 21.42
N LEU A 131 4.05 12.83 20.62
CA LEU A 131 2.98 11.84 20.75
C LEU A 131 3.20 11.01 22.01
N GLY A 132 2.20 11.01 22.89
CA GLY A 132 2.22 10.22 24.11
C GLY A 132 2.28 8.71 23.84
N ARG A 133 2.76 7.93 24.82
CA ARG A 133 2.73 6.47 24.76
C ARG A 133 1.29 5.95 24.77
N ARG A 134 0.99 5.02 23.87
CA ARG A 134 -0.34 4.41 23.72
C ARG A 134 -0.47 3.23 24.69
N ASN A 135 -1.23 3.40 25.77
CA ASN A 135 -1.55 2.30 26.68
C ASN A 135 -2.83 1.58 26.24
N MET A 136 -2.70 0.47 25.53
CA MET A 136 -3.86 -0.31 25.03
C MET A 136 -4.67 -1.01 26.12
N GLN A 137 -4.21 -1.04 27.38
CA GLN A 137 -4.98 -1.65 28.47
C GLN A 137 -6.18 -0.80 28.89
N SER A 138 -6.13 0.52 28.72
CA SER A 138 -7.24 1.41 29.04
C SER A 138 -8.14 1.68 27.82
N PRO A 139 -9.44 1.96 28.02
CA PRO A 139 -10.31 2.42 26.94
C PRO A 139 -9.77 3.68 26.24
N GLN A 140 -9.26 4.64 27.03
CA GLN A 140 -8.66 5.87 26.51
C GLN A 140 -7.48 5.61 25.58
N GLY A 141 -6.55 4.72 25.96
CA GLY A 141 -5.39 4.44 25.13
C GLY A 141 -5.74 3.63 23.87
N ARG A 142 -6.83 2.86 23.89
CA ARG A 142 -7.41 2.25 22.69
C ARG A 142 -8.03 3.29 21.76
N ALA A 143 -8.75 4.29 22.29
CA ALA A 143 -9.24 5.41 21.49
C ALA A 143 -8.11 6.19 20.80
N VAL A 144 -7.04 6.51 21.53
CA VAL A 144 -5.85 7.18 20.96
C VAL A 144 -5.20 6.33 19.86
N LEU A 145 -5.12 5.00 20.04
CA LEU A 145 -4.61 4.11 19.01
C LEU A 145 -5.49 4.11 17.77
N LEU A 146 -6.80 3.93 17.92
CA LEU A 146 -7.76 3.92 16.81
C LEU A 146 -7.73 5.23 16.03
N HIS A 147 -7.64 6.37 16.73
CA HIS A 147 -7.45 7.67 16.09
C HIS A 147 -6.15 7.73 15.28
N ALA A 148 -5.03 7.25 15.84
CA ALA A 148 -3.76 7.26 15.15
C ALA A 148 -3.78 6.37 13.90
N LEU A 149 -4.44 5.20 13.95
CA LEU A 149 -4.65 4.34 12.79
C LEU A 149 -5.53 5.05 11.75
N ALA A 150 -6.65 5.65 12.17
CA ALA A 150 -7.51 6.41 11.26
C ALA A 150 -6.76 7.54 10.56
N HIS A 151 -5.84 8.22 11.26
CA HIS A 151 -5.00 9.24 10.65
C HIS A 151 -4.02 8.68 9.60
N ILE A 152 -3.51 7.47 9.80
CA ILE A 152 -2.67 6.79 8.81
C ILE A 152 -3.50 6.48 7.56
N GLU A 153 -4.68 5.86 7.72
CA GLU A 153 -5.56 5.54 6.58
C GLU A 153 -6.01 6.80 5.83
N PHE A 154 -6.34 7.88 6.55
CA PHE A 154 -6.70 9.15 5.93
C PHE A 154 -5.57 9.72 5.08
N ASN A 155 -4.31 9.59 5.55
CA ASN A 155 -3.17 9.98 4.75
C ASN A 155 -2.94 9.06 3.55
N ALA A 156 -3.19 7.76 3.69
CA ALA A 156 -3.09 6.80 2.59
C ALA A 156 -4.09 7.10 1.46
N ILE A 157 -5.32 7.55 1.79
CA ILE A 157 -6.25 8.11 0.79
C ILE A 157 -5.58 9.23 -0.02
N ASN A 158 -4.91 10.18 0.66
CA ASN A 158 -4.25 11.29 0.00
C ASN A 158 -3.09 10.82 -0.88
N LEU A 159 -2.27 9.88 -0.41
CA LEU A 159 -1.13 9.34 -1.16
C LEU A 159 -1.57 8.63 -2.44
N ALA A 160 -2.62 7.82 -2.36
CA ALA A 160 -3.17 7.10 -3.49
C ALA A 160 -3.84 8.04 -4.51
N LEU A 161 -4.66 9.01 -4.04
CA LEU A 161 -5.23 10.03 -4.91
C LEU A 161 -4.15 10.88 -5.59
N ASP A 162 -3.07 11.20 -4.87
CA ASP A 162 -1.93 11.94 -5.41
C ASP A 162 -1.25 11.18 -6.56
N ALA A 163 -1.05 9.88 -6.43
CA ALA A 163 -0.53 9.06 -7.52
C ALA A 163 -1.43 9.12 -8.77
N VAL A 164 -2.75 9.08 -8.61
CA VAL A 164 -3.71 9.09 -9.73
C VAL A 164 -3.68 10.41 -10.51
N TRP A 165 -3.81 11.54 -9.82
CA TRP A 165 -3.92 12.81 -10.53
C TRP A 165 -2.59 13.28 -11.11
N ARG A 166 -1.47 13.03 -10.40
CA ARG A 166 -0.19 13.69 -10.63
C ARG A 166 0.58 13.18 -11.83
N PHE A 167 0.59 11.88 -12.07
CA PHE A 167 1.49 11.27 -13.06
C PHE A 167 0.75 11.01 -14.38
N PRO A 168 0.95 11.84 -15.43
CA PRO A 168 0.42 11.56 -16.76
C PRO A 168 1.21 10.44 -17.45
N GLY A 169 0.63 9.89 -18.53
CA GLY A 169 1.30 8.93 -19.42
C GLY A 169 1.46 7.51 -18.86
N MET A 170 0.89 7.22 -17.68
CA MET A 170 0.88 5.86 -17.13
C MET A 170 -0.20 5.00 -17.81
N PRO A 171 -0.04 3.66 -17.88
CA PRO A 171 -1.07 2.79 -18.43
C PRO A 171 -2.40 2.92 -17.67
N ALA A 172 -3.55 2.71 -18.34
CA ALA A 172 -4.87 2.83 -17.72
C ALA A 172 -5.01 2.05 -16.39
N ALA A 173 -4.41 0.86 -16.33
CA ALA A 173 -4.41 0.01 -15.13
C ALA A 173 -3.77 0.68 -13.90
N PHE A 174 -2.81 1.60 -14.09
CA PHE A 174 -2.17 2.34 -13.00
C PHE A 174 -3.20 3.18 -12.25
N TYR A 175 -4.02 3.92 -13.00
CA TYR A 175 -5.03 4.77 -12.41
C TYR A 175 -6.13 3.95 -11.72
N THR A 176 -6.56 2.84 -12.32
CA THR A 176 -7.56 1.97 -11.68
C THR A 176 -7.02 1.31 -10.42
N ASP A 177 -5.76 0.87 -10.42
CA ASP A 177 -5.12 0.27 -9.25
C ASP A 177 -4.99 1.27 -8.11
N TRP A 178 -4.53 2.51 -8.37
CA TRP A 178 -4.41 3.52 -7.32
C TRP A 178 -5.76 4.06 -6.83
N LEU A 179 -6.79 4.12 -7.69
CA LEU A 179 -8.15 4.43 -7.25
C LEU A 179 -8.75 3.32 -6.39
N LYS A 180 -8.41 2.05 -6.68
CA LYS A 180 -8.78 0.94 -5.81
C LYS A 180 -8.17 1.11 -4.42
N VAL A 181 -6.85 1.34 -4.35
CA VAL A 181 -6.15 1.60 -3.07
C VAL A 181 -6.84 2.75 -2.34
N ALA A 182 -7.03 3.90 -2.99
CA ALA A 182 -7.67 5.06 -2.37
C ALA A 182 -9.07 4.74 -1.80
N ALA A 183 -9.87 3.93 -2.51
CA ALA A 183 -11.20 3.53 -2.05
C ALA A 183 -11.18 2.52 -0.90
N GLU A 184 -10.19 1.61 -0.86
CA GLU A 184 -9.97 0.69 0.25
C GLU A 184 -9.49 1.44 1.50
N GLU A 185 -8.57 2.40 1.37
CA GLU A 185 -8.14 3.26 2.50
C GLU A 185 -9.27 4.16 3.02
N ALA A 186 -10.13 4.64 2.13
CA ALA A 186 -11.33 5.36 2.53
C ALA A 186 -12.30 4.46 3.33
N TYR A 187 -12.36 3.18 3.01
CA TYR A 187 -13.14 2.20 3.76
C TYR A 187 -12.49 1.88 5.12
N HIS A 188 -11.17 1.68 5.17
CA HIS A 188 -10.40 1.47 6.40
C HIS A 188 -10.58 2.64 7.37
N PHE A 189 -10.41 3.86 6.87
CA PHE A 189 -10.65 5.10 7.61
C PHE A 189 -12.08 5.13 8.21
N SER A 190 -13.08 4.72 7.42
CA SER A 190 -14.48 4.70 7.85
C SER A 190 -14.73 3.67 8.96
N LEU A 191 -14.13 2.47 8.87
CA LEU A 191 -14.20 1.45 9.91
C LEU A 191 -13.59 1.93 11.23
N LEU A 192 -12.39 2.52 11.16
CA LEU A 192 -11.69 3.02 12.34
C LEU A 192 -12.39 4.22 12.95
N SER A 193 -12.93 5.13 12.14
CA SER A 193 -13.70 6.28 12.61
C SER A 193 -14.99 5.85 13.31
N ALA A 194 -15.71 4.88 12.75
CA ALA A 194 -16.90 4.31 13.40
C ALA A 194 -16.53 3.64 14.73
N ARG A 195 -15.45 2.85 14.75
CA ARG A 195 -14.98 2.20 15.98
C ARG A 195 -14.51 3.20 17.04
N LEU A 196 -13.87 4.29 16.63
CA LEU A 196 -13.47 5.39 17.52
C LEU A 196 -14.69 6.07 18.16
N ALA A 197 -15.79 6.23 17.41
CA ALA A 197 -17.03 6.80 17.92
C ALA A 197 -17.66 5.95 19.03
N GLU A 198 -17.50 4.61 19.00
CA GLU A 198 -17.94 3.73 20.09
C GLU A 198 -17.17 3.96 21.39
N TYR A 199 -15.99 4.57 21.33
CA TYR A 199 -15.24 5.06 22.49
C TYR A 199 -15.62 6.49 22.92
N GLY A 200 -16.60 7.12 22.27
CA GLY A 200 -17.04 8.48 22.57
C GLY A 200 -16.13 9.57 21.98
N HIS A 201 -15.34 9.24 20.95
CA HIS A 201 -14.38 10.15 20.33
C HIS A 201 -14.60 10.28 18.82
N ALA A 202 -14.18 11.39 18.24
CA ALA A 202 -14.17 11.63 16.80
C ALA A 202 -12.74 11.73 16.25
N TYR A 203 -12.60 11.50 14.94
CA TYR A 203 -11.36 11.81 14.25
C TYR A 203 -11.04 13.31 14.38
N GLY A 204 -9.80 13.63 14.76
CA GLY A 204 -9.36 14.97 15.11
C GLY A 204 -9.31 15.27 16.62
N ASP A 205 -9.87 14.40 17.48
CA ASP A 205 -9.88 14.62 18.94
C ASP A 205 -8.50 14.52 19.59
N PHE A 206 -7.58 13.79 18.97
CA PHE A 206 -6.22 13.58 19.48
C PHE A 206 -5.18 14.17 18.54
N PRO A 207 -3.97 14.54 19.02
CA PRO A 207 -2.90 15.00 18.15
C PRO A 207 -2.40 13.87 17.24
N ALA A 208 -1.85 14.23 16.08
CA ALA A 208 -1.28 13.31 15.10
C ALA A 208 0.05 13.85 14.53
N HIS A 209 0.67 13.11 13.61
CA HIS A 209 1.90 13.54 12.94
C HIS A 209 1.80 13.30 11.43
N ASP A 210 2.42 14.17 10.64
CA ASP A 210 2.29 14.18 9.17
C ASP A 210 3.48 13.57 8.42
N GLY A 211 4.12 12.57 9.04
CA GLY A 211 5.42 12.07 8.59
C GLY A 211 5.42 11.32 7.24
N LEU A 212 4.24 11.00 6.69
CA LEU A 212 4.11 10.27 5.42
C LEU A 212 4.12 11.22 4.21
N TRP A 213 3.51 12.41 4.32
CA TRP A 213 3.38 13.33 3.19
C TRP A 213 4.72 13.94 2.75
N ASP A 214 5.69 14.09 3.66
CA ASP A 214 7.01 14.63 3.35
C ASP A 214 7.72 13.87 2.21
N MET A 215 7.59 12.54 2.15
CA MET A 215 8.18 11.76 1.05
C MET A 215 7.41 11.94 -0.26
N CYS A 216 6.08 12.09 -0.17
CA CYS A 216 5.20 12.39 -1.31
C CYS A 216 5.65 13.68 -2.01
N GLU A 217 5.89 14.74 -1.23
CA GLU A 217 6.39 16.02 -1.73
C GLU A 217 7.78 15.91 -2.37
N ARG A 218 8.70 15.21 -1.71
CA ARG A 218 10.07 15.05 -2.21
C ARG A 218 10.14 14.28 -3.53
N THR A 219 9.19 13.36 -3.75
CA THR A 219 9.10 12.52 -4.95
C THR A 219 8.07 13.03 -5.97
N ARG A 220 7.49 14.21 -5.76
CA ARG A 220 6.38 14.74 -6.59
C ARG A 220 6.70 14.87 -8.08
N GLY A 221 7.98 15.02 -8.45
CA GLY A 221 8.40 15.11 -9.85
C GLY A 221 8.85 13.80 -10.48
N ASP A 222 8.80 12.67 -9.76
CA ASP A 222 9.47 11.44 -10.16
C ASP A 222 8.60 10.22 -9.79
N VAL A 223 7.86 9.69 -10.77
CA VAL A 223 6.97 8.55 -10.59
C VAL A 223 7.73 7.28 -10.18
N LEU A 224 8.95 7.09 -10.67
CA LEU A 224 9.78 5.93 -10.33
C LEU A 224 10.20 6.01 -8.85
N ALA A 225 10.67 7.17 -8.40
CA ALA A 225 10.96 7.42 -6.98
C ALA A 225 9.70 7.29 -6.12
N ARG A 226 8.56 7.79 -6.59
CA ARG A 226 7.29 7.69 -5.87
C ARG A 226 6.93 6.24 -5.60
N MET A 227 6.89 5.40 -6.63
CA MET A 227 6.53 3.98 -6.52
C MET A 227 7.55 3.20 -5.67
N ALA A 228 8.83 3.57 -5.73
CA ALA A 228 9.87 2.94 -4.93
C ALA A 228 9.74 3.24 -3.43
N LEU A 229 9.42 4.48 -3.06
CA LEU A 229 9.66 4.99 -1.71
C LEU A 229 8.40 5.25 -0.88
N VAL A 230 7.23 5.43 -1.51
CA VAL A 230 5.99 5.64 -0.75
C VAL A 230 5.30 4.30 -0.47
N PRO A 231 4.75 3.58 -1.46
CA PRO A 231 3.97 2.38 -1.16
C PRO A 231 4.84 1.19 -0.73
N ARG A 232 5.99 0.99 -1.39
CA ARG A 232 6.89 -0.12 -1.09
C ARG A 232 7.69 0.07 0.21
N THR A 233 8.08 1.29 0.58
CA THR A 233 8.95 1.54 1.74
C THR A 233 8.19 2.05 2.95
N LEU A 234 7.33 3.06 2.79
CA LEU A 234 6.64 3.68 3.92
C LEU A 234 5.37 2.93 4.28
N GLU A 235 4.52 2.61 3.31
CA GLU A 235 3.24 1.92 3.55
C GLU A 235 3.47 0.46 3.95
N ALA A 236 4.45 -0.23 3.34
CA ALA A 236 4.84 -1.60 3.73
C ALA A 236 5.22 -1.78 5.22
N ARG A 237 5.45 -0.69 5.97
CA ARG A 237 5.59 -0.76 7.45
C ARG A 237 4.30 -1.20 8.15
N GLY A 238 3.13 -0.99 7.54
CA GLY A 238 1.85 -1.50 8.00
C GLY A 238 1.84 -3.02 8.11
N LEU A 239 2.48 -3.72 7.16
CA LEU A 239 2.62 -5.19 7.17
C LEU A 239 3.34 -5.72 8.42
N ASP A 240 4.31 -4.95 8.90
CA ASP A 240 5.15 -5.30 10.05
C ASP A 240 4.51 -4.86 11.38
N ALA A 241 3.86 -3.69 11.40
CA ALA A 241 3.32 -3.08 12.60
C ALA A 241 1.94 -3.64 13.02
N SER A 242 1.12 -4.05 12.07
CA SER A 242 -0.26 -4.49 12.34
C SER A 242 -0.36 -5.77 13.20
N PRO A 243 0.42 -6.85 12.95
CA PRO A 243 0.31 -8.08 13.74
C PRO A 243 0.50 -7.91 15.27
N PRO A 244 1.55 -7.23 15.78
CA PRO A 244 1.69 -7.03 17.22
C PRO A 244 0.63 -6.11 17.82
N ILE A 245 0.14 -5.11 17.07
CA ILE A 245 -0.95 -4.24 17.54
C ILE A 245 -2.24 -5.05 17.68
N ARG A 246 -2.58 -5.83 16.65
CA ARG A 246 -3.72 -6.75 16.66
C ARG A 246 -3.67 -7.72 17.84
N ALA A 247 -2.52 -8.37 18.06
CA ALA A 247 -2.35 -9.30 19.18
C ALA A 247 -2.60 -8.63 20.54
N ARG A 248 -2.13 -7.40 20.72
CA ARG A 248 -2.34 -6.63 21.96
C ARG A 248 -3.80 -6.21 22.15
N LEU A 249 -4.51 -5.83 21.09
CA LEU A 249 -5.95 -5.55 21.15
C LEU A 249 -6.74 -6.81 21.54
N GLN A 250 -6.38 -7.97 20.96
CA GLN A 250 -6.97 -9.25 21.31
C GLN A 250 -6.76 -9.60 22.78
N GLN A 251 -5.54 -9.43 23.29
CA GLN A 251 -5.20 -9.64 24.71
C GLN A 251 -5.94 -8.68 25.64
N ALA A 252 -6.24 -7.46 25.19
CA ALA A 252 -7.02 -6.47 25.91
C ALA A 252 -8.55 -6.70 25.84
N GLY A 253 -9.00 -7.79 25.18
CA GLY A 253 -10.41 -8.13 25.00
C GLY A 253 -11.14 -7.27 23.96
N ASP A 254 -10.41 -6.48 23.17
CA ASP A 254 -10.97 -5.64 22.10
C ASP A 254 -10.97 -6.36 20.75
N HIS A 255 -11.80 -7.40 20.67
CA HIS A 255 -11.91 -8.26 19.49
C HIS A 255 -12.43 -7.51 18.26
N ALA A 256 -13.28 -6.50 18.44
CA ALA A 256 -13.83 -5.70 17.35
C ALA A 256 -12.73 -4.87 16.65
N SER A 257 -11.89 -4.17 17.42
CA SER A 257 -10.77 -3.41 16.85
C SER A 257 -9.71 -4.34 16.23
N ALA A 258 -9.48 -5.52 16.82
CA ALA A 258 -8.58 -6.52 16.24
C ALA A 258 -9.08 -7.05 14.87
N ALA A 259 -10.39 -7.26 14.72
CA ALA A 259 -10.98 -7.69 13.45
C ALA A 259 -10.90 -6.61 12.36
N ILE A 260 -10.95 -5.32 12.72
CA ILE A 260 -10.71 -4.23 11.76
C ILE A 260 -9.27 -4.29 11.23
N LEU A 261 -8.28 -4.55 12.10
CA LEU A 261 -6.90 -4.74 11.65
C LEU A 261 -6.71 -5.97 10.76
N ASP A 262 -7.53 -7.00 10.90
CA ASP A 262 -7.50 -8.14 9.96
C ASP A 262 -7.95 -7.74 8.56
N VAL A 263 -8.96 -6.86 8.44
CA VAL A 263 -9.40 -6.31 7.16
C VAL A 263 -8.28 -5.47 6.53
N ILE A 264 -7.73 -4.53 7.32
CA ILE A 264 -6.68 -3.62 6.85
C ILE A 264 -5.45 -4.41 6.39
N LEU A 265 -4.94 -5.34 7.21
CA LEU A 265 -3.75 -6.12 6.88
C LEU A 265 -3.93 -6.95 5.60
N ARG A 266 -5.13 -7.50 5.37
CA ARG A 266 -5.43 -8.26 4.15
C ARG A 266 -5.31 -7.38 2.91
N ASP A 267 -5.85 -6.16 2.97
CA ASP A 267 -5.89 -5.25 1.82
C ASP A 267 -4.51 -4.57 1.60
N GLU A 268 -3.80 -4.26 2.69
CA GLU A 268 -2.44 -3.68 2.68
C GLU A 268 -1.43 -4.54 1.90
N ILE A 269 -1.52 -5.88 1.98
CA ILE A 269 -0.67 -6.77 1.18
C ILE A 269 -0.88 -6.48 -0.32
N GLY A 270 -2.13 -6.28 -0.73
CA GLY A 270 -2.50 -5.91 -2.11
C GLY A 270 -2.03 -4.52 -2.50
N HIS A 271 -2.07 -3.55 -1.59
CA HIS A 271 -1.61 -2.17 -1.83
C HIS A 271 -0.10 -2.12 -2.08
N VAL A 272 0.66 -2.78 -1.22
CA VAL A 272 2.12 -2.89 -1.37
C VAL A 272 2.48 -3.67 -2.64
N LEU A 273 1.71 -4.72 -2.99
CA LEU A 273 1.88 -5.45 -4.25
C LEU A 273 1.65 -4.55 -5.48
N ILE A 274 0.64 -3.68 -5.45
CA ILE A 274 0.41 -2.67 -6.51
C ILE A 274 1.62 -1.74 -6.62
N GLY A 275 2.14 -1.24 -5.50
CA GLY A 275 3.36 -0.42 -5.47
C GLY A 275 4.56 -1.14 -6.10
N ASN A 276 4.78 -2.40 -5.72
CA ASN A 276 5.85 -3.25 -6.25
C ASN A 276 5.73 -3.48 -7.75
N ARG A 277 4.51 -3.76 -8.24
CA ARG A 277 4.24 -3.94 -9.66
C ARG A 277 4.59 -2.70 -10.46
N TRP A 278 4.13 -1.52 -10.03
CA TRP A 278 4.36 -0.27 -10.78
C TRP A 278 5.81 0.20 -10.71
N PHE A 279 6.50 -0.01 -9.59
CA PHE A 279 7.93 0.21 -9.49
C PHE A 279 8.70 -0.64 -10.51
N ARG A 280 8.44 -1.96 -10.55
CA ARG A 280 9.10 -2.87 -11.50
C ARG A 280 8.75 -2.53 -12.95
N HIS A 281 7.48 -2.24 -13.24
CA HIS A 281 7.07 -1.79 -14.57
C HIS A 281 7.87 -0.57 -15.07
N LEU A 282 8.11 0.42 -14.20
CA LEU A 282 8.89 1.60 -14.53
C LEU A 282 10.37 1.29 -14.70
N CYS A 283 10.94 0.40 -13.89
CA CYS A 283 12.30 -0.09 -14.06
C CYS A 283 12.47 -0.82 -15.40
N ASP A 284 11.56 -1.75 -15.72
CA ASP A 284 11.60 -2.55 -16.94
C ASP A 284 11.49 -1.66 -18.20
N ASN A 285 10.55 -0.71 -18.21
CA ASN A 285 10.40 0.26 -19.30
C ASN A 285 11.66 1.14 -19.47
N GLY A 286 12.39 1.41 -18.39
CA GLY A 286 13.64 2.17 -18.40
C GLY A 286 14.90 1.34 -18.65
N GLY A 287 14.80 0.00 -18.75
CA GLY A 287 15.95 -0.89 -18.82
C GLY A 287 16.83 -0.86 -17.55
N LEU A 288 16.22 -0.63 -16.39
CA LEU A 288 16.90 -0.46 -15.11
C LEU A 288 16.80 -1.74 -14.25
N ASP A 289 17.87 -2.06 -13.54
CA ASP A 289 17.82 -3.06 -12.47
C ASP A 289 17.06 -2.50 -11.25
N SER A 290 16.07 -3.24 -10.74
CA SER A 290 15.19 -2.77 -9.67
C SER A 290 15.91 -2.62 -8.32
N HIS A 291 16.86 -3.49 -8.00
CA HIS A 291 17.57 -3.46 -6.71
C HIS A 291 18.54 -2.29 -6.63
N VAL A 292 19.34 -2.13 -7.68
CA VAL A 292 20.27 -1.00 -7.83
C VAL A 292 19.50 0.32 -7.85
N THR A 293 18.39 0.36 -8.59
CA THR A 293 17.53 1.54 -8.67
C THR A 293 16.92 1.90 -7.33
N TYR A 294 16.38 0.91 -6.61
CA TYR A 294 15.82 1.13 -5.27
C TYR A 294 16.87 1.72 -4.33
N THR A 295 18.06 1.12 -4.28
CA THR A 295 19.15 1.57 -3.40
C THR A 295 19.56 3.01 -3.70
N ARG A 296 19.75 3.34 -4.99
CA ARG A 296 20.07 4.71 -5.45
C ARG A 296 18.97 5.71 -5.06
N LEU A 297 17.71 5.35 -5.28
CA LEU A 297 16.57 6.24 -4.97
C LEU A 297 16.42 6.44 -3.46
N ALA A 298 16.59 5.38 -2.66
CA ALA A 298 16.57 5.46 -1.22
C ALA A 298 17.65 6.41 -0.67
N GLU A 299 18.85 6.40 -1.25
CA GLU A 299 19.91 7.35 -0.90
C GLU A 299 19.60 8.78 -1.38
N GLN A 300 19.30 8.94 -2.67
CA GLN A 300 19.01 10.23 -3.30
C GLN A 300 17.88 10.98 -2.58
N TYR A 301 16.81 10.27 -2.27
CA TYR A 301 15.66 10.80 -1.55
C TYR A 301 15.70 10.46 -0.07
N ARG A 302 16.89 10.23 0.52
CA ARG A 302 17.12 10.09 1.98
C ARG A 302 15.96 9.36 2.68
N ALA A 303 15.62 8.18 2.17
CA ALA A 303 14.53 7.38 2.67
C ALA A 303 14.81 6.99 4.13
N PRO A 304 13.78 6.89 4.98
CA PRO A 304 13.97 6.41 6.34
C PRO A 304 14.58 5.01 6.35
N LYS A 305 15.51 4.77 7.29
CA LYS A 305 16.05 3.43 7.48
C LYS A 305 14.94 2.48 7.91
N LEU A 306 14.82 1.35 7.21
CA LEU A 306 13.92 0.27 7.58
C LEU A 306 14.43 -0.39 8.85
N ARG A 307 13.51 -0.69 9.77
CA ARG A 307 13.81 -1.32 11.05
C ARG A 307 12.85 -2.46 11.28
N GLY A 308 13.39 -3.59 11.71
CA GLY A 308 12.61 -4.77 12.07
C GLY A 308 11.88 -4.63 13.42
N PRO A 309 11.16 -5.69 13.85
CA PRO A 309 11.02 -6.97 13.14
C PRO A 309 10.17 -6.84 11.86
N PHE A 310 10.52 -7.59 10.82
CA PHE A 310 9.79 -7.61 9.54
C PHE A 310 8.83 -8.81 9.45
N ASN A 311 7.69 -8.60 8.81
CA ASN A 311 6.74 -9.64 8.45
C ASN A 311 7.13 -10.21 7.06
N PHE A 312 8.07 -11.15 7.05
CA PHE A 312 8.59 -11.72 5.80
C PHE A 312 7.55 -12.48 4.96
N GLU A 313 6.55 -13.09 5.60
CA GLU A 313 5.46 -13.77 4.88
C GLU A 313 4.62 -12.74 4.12
N ALA A 314 4.10 -11.72 4.80
CA ALA A 314 3.32 -10.67 4.16
C ALA A 314 4.11 -9.88 3.11
N ARG A 315 5.41 -9.61 3.34
CA ARG A 315 6.27 -8.97 2.34
C ARG A 315 6.46 -9.85 1.11
N ARG A 316 6.64 -11.16 1.28
CA ARG A 316 6.71 -12.10 0.14
C ARG A 316 5.40 -12.10 -0.66
N ASP A 317 4.25 -12.14 0.02
CA ASP A 317 2.93 -12.08 -0.62
C ASP A 317 2.68 -10.74 -1.31
N ALA A 318 3.24 -9.65 -0.75
CA ALA A 318 3.26 -8.34 -1.38
C ALA A 318 4.25 -8.25 -2.56
N GLY A 319 4.95 -9.33 -2.91
CA GLY A 319 5.80 -9.42 -4.08
C GLY A 319 7.23 -8.93 -3.87
N PHE A 320 7.75 -8.92 -2.64
CA PHE A 320 9.20 -8.80 -2.43
C PHE A 320 9.88 -10.13 -2.81
N ASP A 321 10.99 -10.06 -3.53
CA ASP A 321 11.76 -11.26 -3.91
C ASP A 321 12.75 -11.68 -2.81
N GLU A 322 13.32 -12.88 -2.94
CA GLU A 322 14.21 -13.43 -1.92
C GLU A 322 15.51 -12.63 -1.73
N ALA A 323 15.98 -11.90 -2.75
CA ALA A 323 17.15 -11.04 -2.59
C ALA A 323 16.81 -9.83 -1.70
N GLU A 324 15.66 -9.20 -1.94
CA GLU A 324 15.15 -8.10 -1.11
C GLU A 324 14.89 -8.55 0.34
N LEU A 325 14.31 -9.74 0.53
CA LEU A 325 14.07 -10.29 1.86
C LEU A 325 15.38 -10.64 2.59
N ALA A 326 16.41 -11.10 1.88
CA ALA A 326 17.73 -11.34 2.44
C ALA A 326 18.41 -10.04 2.91
N GLU A 327 18.29 -8.96 2.14
CA GLU A 327 18.78 -7.62 2.55
C GLU A 327 18.09 -7.12 3.82
N LEU A 328 16.77 -7.27 3.92
CA LEU A 328 16.03 -6.92 5.14
C LEU A 328 16.47 -7.76 6.33
N THR A 329 16.78 -9.05 6.12
CA THR A 329 17.32 -9.93 7.16
C THR A 329 18.68 -9.44 7.67
N ALA A 330 19.57 -9.06 6.75
CA ALA A 330 20.88 -8.52 7.11
C ALA A 330 20.74 -7.21 7.92
N LEU A 331 19.85 -6.30 7.49
CA LEU A 331 19.57 -5.06 8.22
C LEU A 331 19.03 -5.31 9.64
N ALA A 332 18.10 -6.26 9.80
CA ALA A 332 17.56 -6.62 11.11
C ALA A 332 18.62 -7.24 12.04
N GLY A 333 19.55 -8.02 11.50
CA GLY A 333 20.67 -8.60 12.24
C GLY A 333 21.65 -7.54 12.78
N LEU A 334 21.94 -6.52 11.97
CA LEU A 334 22.83 -5.41 12.34
C LEU A 334 22.25 -4.53 13.47
N ASP A 335 20.94 -4.33 13.50
CA ASP A 335 20.25 -3.62 14.59
C ASP A 335 20.29 -4.43 15.91
N GLY A 336 20.30 -5.76 15.84
CA GLY A 336 20.42 -6.66 16.99
C GLY A 336 21.79 -6.56 17.69
N GLU A 337 22.87 -6.44 16.93
CA GLU A 337 24.24 -6.36 17.48
C GLU A 337 24.56 -4.98 18.07
N GLN A 338 23.98 -3.89 17.56
CA GLN A 338 24.20 -2.53 18.10
C GLN A 338 23.46 -2.24 19.42
N THR A 339 22.57 -3.14 19.86
CA THR A 339 21.81 -2.97 21.12
C THR A 339 22.38 -3.78 22.29
N ALA A 340 23.47 -4.53 22.09
CA ALA A 340 24.17 -5.18 23.19
C ALA A 340 24.95 -4.12 24.01
N PRO A 341 24.68 -3.95 25.32
CA PRO A 341 25.46 -3.04 26.14
C PRO A 341 26.90 -3.55 26.19
N SER A 342 27.86 -2.67 25.83
CA SER A 342 29.27 -2.89 26.08
C SER A 342 29.46 -3.07 27.59
N GLY A 343 29.57 -4.32 28.02
CA GLY A 343 29.83 -4.68 29.40
C GLY A 343 31.15 -4.04 29.83
N THR A 344 31.07 -3.16 30.81
CA THR A 344 32.19 -2.70 31.61
C THR A 344 32.80 -3.93 32.29
N THR A 345 34.00 -4.30 31.87
CA THR A 345 34.90 -5.12 32.69
C THR A 345 35.58 -4.18 33.69
N ASP A 346 35.26 -4.37 34.97
CA ASP A 346 36.13 -3.98 36.10
C ASP A 346 37.43 -4.80 36.09
#